data_AF-A0A2I0FQX3-F1
#
_entry.id   AF-A0A2I0FQX3-F1
#
_cell.length_a   1.000
_cell.length_b   1.000
_cell.length_c   1.000
_cell.angle_alpha   90.00
_cell.angle_beta   90.00
_cell.angle_gamma   90.00
#
_symmetry.space_group_name_H-M   'P 1'
#
loop_
_entity.id
_entity.type
_entity.pdbx_description
1 polymer ?
#
loop_
_entity_poly.entity_id
_entity_poly.type
_entity_poly.pdbx_seq_one_letter_code
_entity_poly.pdbx_strand_id
1 'polypeptide(L)'
;MSKSEKRQRTALLGSVRCYPEEKAKIQESAKAAGISTGEFLRRSALGRRIVAKGDTRQMNEILKLGGLQKHLYSEMQKQGMMTAELSKQFADTLAALQKTLMKFRAESLNNTED
;
A
#
# COMPACT_ATOMS: atom_id res chain seq x y z
N MET A 1 -10.54 -14.78 -26.42
CA MET A 1 -10.83 -13.89 -25.26
C MET A 1 -10.63 -14.66 -23.97
N SER A 2 -9.53 -14.41 -23.24
CA SER A 2 -9.31 -15.03 -21.91
C SER A 2 -10.40 -14.54 -20.95
N LYS A 3 -11.09 -15.47 -20.26
CA LYS A 3 -12.08 -15.11 -19.24
C LYS A 3 -11.36 -14.36 -18.12
N SER A 4 -11.94 -13.23 -17.66
CA SER A 4 -11.46 -12.51 -16.47
C SER A 4 -11.15 -13.47 -15.33
N GLU A 5 -10.07 -13.25 -14.58
CA GLU A 5 -9.63 -14.12 -13.47
C GLU A 5 -10.78 -14.44 -12.49
N LYS A 6 -11.67 -13.48 -12.23
CA LYS A 6 -12.89 -13.70 -11.43
C LYS A 6 -13.78 -14.81 -11.99
N ARG A 7 -13.92 -14.90 -13.32
CA ARG A 7 -14.73 -15.89 -14.04
C ARG A 7 -14.06 -17.27 -14.16
N GLN A 8 -12.77 -17.38 -13.82
CA GLN A 8 -12.06 -18.67 -13.76
C GLN A 8 -12.19 -19.34 -12.39
N ARG A 9 -12.48 -18.56 -11.34
CA ARG A 9 -12.65 -19.03 -9.96
C ARG A 9 -14.07 -19.56 -9.73
N THR A 10 -14.33 -20.80 -10.14
CA THR A 10 -15.67 -21.42 -10.09
C THR A 10 -15.92 -22.32 -8.87
N ALA A 11 -14.87 -22.84 -8.23
CA ALA A 11 -14.99 -23.75 -7.08
C ALA A 11 -15.27 -23.01 -5.76
N LEU A 12 -16.12 -23.61 -4.92
CA LEU A 12 -16.42 -23.17 -3.55
C LEU A 12 -15.70 -24.06 -2.55
N LEU A 13 -15.04 -23.47 -1.53
CA LEU A 13 -14.34 -24.22 -0.47
C LEU A 13 -15.28 -24.78 0.62
N GLY A 14 -16.54 -24.34 0.68
CA GLY A 14 -17.54 -24.75 1.70
C GLY A 14 -17.95 -23.64 2.67
N SER A 15 -18.86 -23.93 3.60
CA SER A 15 -19.31 -23.01 4.67
C SER A 15 -18.58 -23.30 5.97
N VAL A 16 -17.72 -22.37 6.40
CA VAL A 16 -16.98 -22.47 7.67
C VAL A 16 -17.86 -21.92 8.79
N ARG A 17 -18.14 -22.74 9.81
CA ARG A 17 -18.78 -22.28 11.06
C ARG A 17 -17.72 -21.61 11.93
N CYS A 18 -18.07 -20.46 12.48
CA CYS A 18 -17.22 -19.70 13.39
C CYS A 18 -18.11 -18.98 14.42
N TYR A 19 -17.53 -18.63 15.56
CA TYR A 19 -18.16 -17.77 16.55
C TYR A 19 -18.42 -16.37 15.96
N PRO A 20 -19.43 -15.64 16.46
CA PRO A 20 -19.71 -14.27 16.00
C PRO A 20 -18.50 -13.34 16.10
N GLU A 21 -17.69 -13.49 17.16
CA GLU A 21 -16.48 -12.69 17.38
C GLU A 21 -15.37 -12.98 16.36
N GLU A 22 -15.18 -14.26 16.02
CA GLU A 22 -14.22 -14.67 14.98
C GLU A 22 -14.61 -14.10 13.63
N LYS A 23 -15.91 -14.18 13.29
CA LYS A 23 -16.45 -13.60 12.07
C LYS A 23 -16.19 -12.10 12.00
N ALA A 24 -16.45 -11.37 13.09
CA ALA A 24 -16.23 -9.93 13.16
C ALA A 24 -14.75 -9.58 12.94
N LYS A 25 -13.83 -10.26 13.64
CA LYS A 25 -12.38 -10.05 13.49
C LYS A 25 -11.91 -10.32 12.05
N ILE A 26 -12.33 -11.42 11.44
CA ILE A 26 -11.95 -11.76 10.05
C ILE A 26 -12.49 -10.71 9.07
N GLN A 27 -13.72 -10.23 9.27
CA GLN A 27 -14.31 -9.18 8.43
C GLN A 27 -13.57 -7.85 8.58
N GLU A 28 -13.18 -7.48 9.79
CA GLU A 28 -12.38 -6.29 10.07
C GLU A 28 -11.01 -6.37 9.41
N SER A 29 -10.30 -7.49 9.55
CA SER A 29 -9.00 -7.71 8.89
C SER A 29 -9.12 -7.67 7.36
N ALA A 30 -10.16 -8.29 6.79
CA ALA A 30 -10.43 -8.22 5.35
C ALA A 30 -10.72 -6.78 4.89
N LYS A 31 -11.49 -6.01 5.67
CA LYS A 31 -11.79 -4.60 5.42
C LYS A 31 -10.53 -3.74 5.48
N ALA A 32 -9.66 -3.95 6.47
CA ALA A 32 -8.37 -3.27 6.60
C ALA A 32 -7.44 -3.60 5.41
N ALA A 33 -7.44 -4.86 4.95
CA ALA A 33 -6.75 -5.30 3.75
C ALA A 33 -7.41 -4.83 2.44
N GLY A 34 -8.63 -4.28 2.49
CA GLY A 34 -9.37 -3.79 1.33
C GLY A 34 -9.74 -4.86 0.31
N ILE A 35 -9.84 -6.12 0.73
CA ILE A 35 -10.21 -7.28 -0.08
C ILE A 35 -11.47 -7.94 0.51
N SER A 36 -12.12 -8.82 -0.26
CA SER A 36 -13.27 -9.56 0.27
C SER A 36 -12.84 -10.56 1.34
N THR A 37 -13.73 -10.90 2.27
CA THR A 37 -13.47 -11.88 3.34
C THR A 37 -13.00 -13.23 2.77
N GLY A 38 -13.58 -13.69 1.66
CA GLY A 38 -13.17 -14.93 1.00
C GLY A 38 -11.80 -14.85 0.32
N GLU A 39 -11.41 -13.68 -0.20
CA GLU A 39 -10.06 -13.47 -0.73
C GLU A 39 -9.04 -13.37 0.41
N PHE A 40 -9.38 -12.70 1.51
CA PHE A 40 -8.55 -12.64 2.72
C PHE A 40 -8.24 -14.04 3.24
N LEU A 41 -9.28 -14.86 3.49
CA LEU A 41 -9.11 -16.24 3.96
C LEU A 41 -8.31 -17.11 3.00
N ARG A 42 -8.55 -16.97 1.69
CA ARG A 42 -7.78 -17.71 0.67
C ARG A 42 -6.31 -17.32 0.67
N ARG A 43 -5.99 -16.02 0.82
CA ARG A 43 -4.61 -15.57 0.90
C ARG A 43 -3.94 -16.06 2.17
N SER A 44 -4.62 -15.98 3.31
CA SER A 44 -4.13 -16.50 4.59
C SER A 44 -3.85 -18.00 4.50
N ALA A 45 -4.79 -18.80 3.97
CA ALA A 45 -4.63 -20.25 3.84
C ALA A 45 -3.54 -20.68 2.85
N LEU A 46 -3.19 -19.82 1.89
CA LEU A 46 -2.15 -20.09 0.88
C LEU A 46 -0.83 -19.37 1.18
N GLY A 47 -0.67 -18.75 2.36
CA GLY A 47 0.53 -17.99 2.72
C GLY A 47 0.82 -16.80 1.78
N ARG A 48 -0.21 -16.28 1.08
CA ARG A 48 -0.04 -15.17 0.15
C ARG A 48 -0.06 -13.85 0.88
N ARG A 49 0.80 -12.92 0.44
CA ARG A 49 0.90 -11.58 1.01
C ARG A 49 -0.45 -10.83 1.02
N ILE A 50 -0.81 -10.30 2.19
CA ILE A 50 -1.98 -9.45 2.42
C ILE A 50 -1.48 -8.05 2.76
N VAL A 51 -1.80 -7.07 1.90
CA VAL A 51 -1.37 -5.68 2.08
C VAL A 51 -2.56 -4.88 2.59
N ALA A 52 -2.36 -4.08 3.64
CA ALA A 52 -3.37 -3.17 4.13
C ALA A 52 -3.71 -2.13 3.04
N LYS A 53 -4.99 -1.85 2.82
CA LYS A 53 -5.44 -0.83 1.85
C LYS A 53 -5.13 0.59 2.36
N GLY A 54 -4.93 0.76 3.66
CA GLY A 54 -4.38 1.98 4.25
C GLY A 54 -3.13 2.46 3.52
N ASP A 55 -2.33 1.53 3.02
CA ASP A 55 -1.05 1.85 2.41
C ASP A 55 -1.15 2.51 1.06
N THR A 56 -2.11 2.09 0.23
CA THR A 56 -2.12 2.50 -1.18
C THR A 56 -2.52 3.96 -1.35
N ARG A 57 -3.46 4.46 -0.54
CA ARG A 57 -3.88 5.88 -0.62
C ARG A 57 -2.77 6.82 -0.14
N GLN A 58 -2.18 6.51 1.02
CA GLN A 58 -1.11 7.35 1.58
C GLN A 58 0.16 7.28 0.71
N MET A 59 0.52 6.10 0.19
CA MET A 59 1.61 5.95 -0.77
C MET A 59 1.37 6.77 -2.05
N ASN A 60 0.15 6.79 -2.57
CA ASN A 60 -0.18 7.62 -3.75
C ASN A 60 -0.01 9.13 -3.46
N GLU A 61 -0.38 9.59 -2.27
CA GLU A 61 -0.15 10.99 -1.87
C GLU A 61 1.36 11.30 -1.75
N ILE A 62 2.15 10.39 -1.16
CA ILE A 62 3.62 10.55 -1.07
C ILE A 62 4.26 10.60 -2.46
N LEU A 63 3.86 9.70 -3.38
CA LEU A 63 4.34 9.69 -4.76
C LEU A 63 3.97 10.98 -5.50
N LYS A 64 2.76 11.49 -5.27
CA LYS A 64 2.31 12.77 -5.82
C LYS A 64 3.16 13.93 -5.29
N LEU A 65 3.42 13.99 -3.98
CA LEU A 65 4.28 15.00 -3.36
C LEU A 65 5.71 14.96 -3.93
N GLY A 66 6.30 13.78 -4.08
CA GLY A 66 7.63 13.63 -4.71
C GLY A 66 7.64 14.08 -6.18
N GLY A 67 6.55 13.82 -6.92
CA GLY A 67 6.38 14.32 -8.28
C GLY A 67 6.30 15.84 -8.36
N LEU A 68 5.52 16.48 -7.48
CA LEU A 68 5.43 17.94 -7.38
C LEU A 68 6.77 18.56 -7.00
N GLN A 69 7.49 17.96 -6.05
CA GLN A 69 8.81 18.41 -5.63
C GLN A 69 9.82 18.38 -6.78
N LYS A 70 9.86 17.27 -7.54
CA LYS A 70 10.70 17.16 -8.75
C LYS A 70 10.35 18.23 -9.79
N HIS A 71 9.06 18.48 -9.99
CA HIS A 71 8.58 19.49 -10.93
C HIS A 71 9.05 20.89 -10.51
N LEU A 72 8.81 21.29 -9.26
CA LEU A 72 9.25 22.57 -8.72
C LEU A 72 10.76 22.75 -8.82
N TYR A 73 11.55 21.72 -8.49
CA TYR A 73 13.01 21.77 -8.64
C TYR A 73 13.42 22.04 -10.10
N SER A 74 12.78 21.36 -11.05
CA SER A 74 13.08 21.52 -12.48
C SER A 74 12.68 22.91 -13.00
N GLU A 75 11.57 23.48 -12.53
CA GLU A 75 11.15 24.84 -12.89
C GLU A 75 12.10 25.90 -12.33
N MET A 76 12.50 25.77 -11.06
CA MET A 76 13.45 26.67 -10.41
C MET A 76 14.82 26.66 -11.09
N GLN A 77 15.28 25.49 -11.57
CA GLN A 77 16.49 25.39 -12.39
C GLN A 77 16.33 26.11 -13.73
N LYS A 78 15.22 25.91 -14.44
CA LYS A 78 14.95 26.56 -15.74
C LYS A 78 14.86 28.08 -15.64
N GLN A 79 14.31 28.59 -14.54
CA GLN A 79 14.15 30.03 -14.30
C GLN A 79 15.42 30.68 -13.73
N GLY A 80 16.50 29.92 -13.50
CA GLY A 80 17.74 30.44 -12.94
C GLY A 80 17.64 30.88 -11.47
N MET A 81 16.54 30.54 -10.79
CA MET A 81 16.30 30.89 -9.38
C MET A 81 16.85 29.85 -8.40
N MET A 82 17.49 28.79 -8.91
CA MET A 82 18.07 27.74 -8.08
C MET A 82 19.37 28.20 -7.41
N THR A 83 19.34 28.39 -6.09
CA THR A 83 20.53 28.62 -5.27
C THR A 83 21.05 27.32 -4.66
N ALA A 84 22.31 27.30 -4.20
CA ALA A 84 22.88 26.14 -3.52
C ALA A 84 22.12 25.78 -2.23
N GLU A 85 21.63 26.78 -1.50
CA GLU A 85 20.86 26.60 -0.28
C GLU A 85 19.47 26.01 -0.57
N LEU A 86 18.78 26.51 -1.60
CA LEU A 86 17.49 25.98 -2.02
C LEU A 86 17.63 24.54 -2.53
N SER A 87 18.66 24.27 -3.33
CA SER A 87 18.97 22.91 -3.81
C SER A 87 19.17 21.92 -2.65
N LYS A 88 19.88 22.35 -1.59
CA LYS A 88 20.04 21.55 -0.37
C LYS A 88 18.70 21.29 0.33
N GLN A 89 17.83 22.28 0.46
CA GLN A 89 16.49 22.10 1.04
C GLN A 89 15.64 21.11 0.25
N PHE A 90 15.72 21.12 -1.09
CA PHE A 90 15.08 20.13 -1.95
C PHE A 90 15.64 18.72 -1.72
N ALA A 91 16.95 18.57 -1.57
CA ALA A 91 17.56 17.28 -1.26
C ALA A 91 17.14 16.74 0.11
N ASP A 92 17.14 17.59 1.15
CA ASP A 92 16.76 17.22 2.51
C ASP A 92 15.29 16.78 2.60
N THR A 93 14.40 17.51 1.92
CA THR A 93 12.97 17.17 1.85
C THR A 93 12.74 15.83 1.13
N LEU A 94 13.49 15.55 0.06
CA LEU A 94 13.40 14.27 -0.65
C LEU A 94 13.91 13.10 0.22
N ALA A 95 15.01 13.31 0.95
CA ALA A 95 15.53 12.34 1.91
C ALA A 95 14.54 12.06 3.06
N ALA A 96 13.85 13.08 3.55
CA ALA A 96 12.81 12.94 4.57
C ALA A 96 11.59 12.15 4.05
N LEU A 97 11.16 12.39 2.81
CA LEU A 97 10.11 11.61 2.16
C LEU A 97 10.51 10.13 2.00
N GLN A 98 11.74 9.87 1.56
CA GLN A 98 12.27 8.50 1.44
C GLN A 98 12.28 7.77 2.78
N LYS A 99 12.76 8.42 3.86
CA LYS A 99 12.77 7.83 5.21
C LYS A 99 11.37 7.50 5.69
N THR A 100 10.40 8.39 5.44
CA THR A 100 9.00 8.18 5.82
C THR A 100 8.40 6.99 5.06
N LEU A 101 8.69 6.89 3.76
CA LEU A 101 8.22 5.78 2.92
C LEU A 101 8.80 4.42 3.37
N MET A 102 10.07 4.39 3.78
CA MET A 102 10.70 3.17 4.29
C MET A 102 10.09 2.68 5.60
N LYS A 103 9.72 3.59 6.51
CA LYS A 103 9.01 3.23 7.75
C LYS A 103 7.63 2.64 7.49
N PHE A 104 6.96 3.12 6.44
CA PHE A 104 5.62 2.70 6.08
C PHE A 104 5.52 1.25 5.57
N ARG A 105 6.60 0.72 4.98
CA ARG A 105 6.63 -0.62 4.37
C ARG A 105 6.55 -1.78 5.39
N ALA A 106 6.68 -1.50 6.69
CA ALA A 106 6.86 -2.53 7.72
C ALA A 106 5.56 -3.13 8.29
N GLU A 107 4.39 -2.51 8.07
CA GLU A 107 3.14 -2.91 8.74
C GLU A 107 2.20 -3.70 7.81
N SER A 108 2.58 -4.91 7.39
CA SER A 108 1.64 -5.81 6.71
C SER A 108 1.18 -6.91 7.68
N LEU A 109 -0.13 -7.21 7.66
CA LEU A 109 -0.82 -8.10 8.63
C LEU A 109 -0.25 -9.53 8.73
N ASN A 110 0.64 -9.95 7.81
CA ASN A 110 1.24 -11.28 7.79
C ASN A 110 2.78 -11.29 7.66
N ASN A 111 3.48 -10.18 7.97
CA ASN A 111 4.94 -10.18 8.06
C ASN A 111 5.39 -10.23 9.54
N THR A 112 5.19 -11.37 10.19
CA THR A 112 6.04 -11.73 11.33
C THR A 112 7.04 -12.73 10.79
N GLU A 113 8.27 -12.27 10.54
CA GLU A 113 9.42 -13.17 10.50
C GLU A 113 9.62 -13.66 11.94
N ASP A 114 9.62 -14.98 12.13
CA ASP A 114 10.17 -15.61 13.34
C ASP A 114 11.64 -15.22 13.54
#